data_AF-A0A1Y5HCG4-F1
#
_entry.id   AF-A0A1Y5HCG4-F1
#
_cell.length_a   1.000
_cell.length_b   1.000
_cell.length_c   1.000
_cell.angle_alpha   90.00
_cell.angle_beta   90.00
_cell.angle_gamma   90.00
#
_symmetry.space_group_name_H-M   'P 1'
#
loop_
_entity.id
_entity.type
_entity.pdbx_description
1 polymer ?
#
loop_
_entity_poly.entity_id
_entity_poly.type
_entity_poly.pdbx_seq_one_letter_code
_entity_poly.pdbx_strand_id
1 'polypeptide(L)'
;MALLLASPATGQGWDQLGRGLEMKAHVALMSQVAGAPAPFTTDGCSGGLSSTWQSIAAYWPQFAKDHQEQPPFETCCITHDQAYHNAGSARVASDSYQARLVADRVLQACVIETGEVRRAELAVLYGVSEAQVVEAYELLAGSMYYSVRFGGGPCSGLSWRWGYGFNQCWSGN
;
A
#
# COMPACT_ATOMS: atom_id res chain seq x y z
N MET A 1 -34.84 14.82 23.39
CA MET A 1 -34.35 13.75 22.51
C MET A 1 -33.37 14.38 21.53
N ALA A 2 -32.08 14.34 21.82
CA ALA A 2 -31.05 14.97 20.99
C ALA A 2 -30.42 13.89 20.09
N LEU A 3 -30.63 14.02 18.78
CA LEU A 3 -29.99 13.19 17.77
C LEU A 3 -28.54 13.67 17.61
N LEU A 4 -27.59 12.84 18.06
CA LEU A 4 -26.17 12.98 17.73
C LEU A 4 -25.98 12.49 16.29
N LEU A 5 -25.80 13.44 15.37
CA LEU A 5 -25.35 13.15 14.01
C LEU A 5 -23.86 12.81 14.06
N ALA A 6 -23.52 11.53 13.94
CA ALA A 6 -22.14 11.12 13.72
C ALA A 6 -21.74 11.50 12.27
N SER A 7 -20.85 12.48 12.12
CA SER A 7 -20.21 12.76 10.84
C SER A 7 -19.31 11.59 10.43
N PRO A 8 -19.22 11.27 9.13
CA PRO A 8 -18.30 10.24 8.67
C PRO A 8 -16.87 10.71 8.96
N ALA A 9 -16.09 9.87 9.65
CA ALA A 9 -14.66 10.10 9.80
C ALA A 9 -14.01 9.98 8.41
N THR A 10 -13.88 11.10 7.72
CA THR A 10 -13.08 11.20 6.49
C THR A 10 -11.67 10.71 6.78
N GLY A 11 -11.03 9.96 5.86
CA GLY A 11 -9.70 9.37 6.03
C GLY A 11 -8.61 10.34 6.54
N GLN A 12 -8.81 11.65 6.38
CA GLN A 12 -7.98 12.72 6.97
C GLN A 12 -7.89 12.69 8.51
N GLY A 13 -8.93 12.22 9.22
CA GLY A 13 -8.92 12.15 10.69
C GLY A 13 -8.00 11.05 11.23
N TRP A 14 -7.87 9.94 10.49
CA TRP A 14 -7.03 8.81 10.88
C TRP A 14 -5.54 9.10 10.69
N ASP A 15 -5.17 9.76 9.59
CA ASP A 15 -3.79 10.21 9.35
C ASP A 15 -3.28 11.12 10.48
N GLN A 16 -4.17 11.93 11.08
CA GLN A 16 -3.83 12.84 12.18
C GLN A 16 -3.64 12.11 13.52
N LEU A 17 -4.40 11.05 13.80
CA LEU A 17 -4.40 10.36 15.09
C LEU A 17 -3.14 9.51 15.38
N GLY A 18 -2.32 9.21 14.36
CA GLY A 18 -1.05 8.48 14.51
C GLY A 18 0.21 9.31 14.22
N ARG A 19 0.05 10.52 13.68
CA ARG A 19 1.15 11.32 13.10
C ARG A 19 2.29 11.57 14.07
N GLY A 20 2.00 11.90 15.32
CA GLY A 20 3.02 12.21 16.32
C GLY A 20 3.95 11.02 16.64
N LEU A 21 3.40 9.81 16.70
CA LEU A 21 4.16 8.59 16.95
C LEU A 21 4.98 8.21 15.71
N GLU A 22 4.35 8.23 14.53
CA GLU A 22 5.01 7.94 13.26
C GLU A 22 6.17 8.91 12.98
N MET A 23 6.01 10.19 13.34
CA MET A 23 7.08 11.18 13.14
C MET A 23 8.37 10.85 13.88
N LYS A 24 8.30 10.25 15.08
CA LYS A 24 9.51 9.80 15.80
C LYS A 24 10.27 8.74 15.01
N ALA A 25 9.54 7.81 14.39
CA ALA A 25 10.13 6.78 13.55
C ALA A 25 10.72 7.37 12.25
N HIS A 26 10.11 8.39 11.66
CA HIS A 26 10.74 9.11 10.53
C HIS A 26 12.02 9.85 10.94
N VAL A 27 12.07 10.48 12.12
CA VAL A 27 13.31 11.10 12.63
C VAL A 27 14.41 10.04 12.78
N ALA A 28 14.09 8.90 13.39
CA ALA A 28 15.03 7.79 13.56
C ALA A 28 15.46 7.17 12.21
N LEU A 29 14.57 7.07 11.23
CA LEU A 29 14.92 6.61 9.89
C LEU A 29 15.87 7.58 9.20
N MET A 30 15.60 8.89 9.26
CA MET A 30 16.43 9.90 8.59
C MET A 30 17.86 9.95 9.17
N SER A 31 18.08 9.54 10.42
CA SER A 31 19.44 9.39 10.96
C SER A 31 20.22 8.24 10.32
N GLN A 32 19.55 7.32 9.62
CA GLN A 32 20.17 6.22 8.87
C GLN A 32 20.40 6.56 7.39
N VAL A 33 19.79 7.63 6.88
CA VAL A 33 19.90 8.05 5.46
C VAL A 33 21.18 8.87 5.26
N ALA A 34 22.33 8.21 5.43
CA ALA A 34 23.66 8.81 5.22
C ALA A 34 24.32 8.35 3.91
N GLY A 35 23.72 7.39 3.18
CA GLY A 35 24.27 6.80 1.96
C GLY A 35 23.18 6.31 1.00
N ALA A 36 23.58 5.60 -0.06
CA ALA A 36 22.65 4.95 -0.97
C ALA A 36 21.91 3.81 -0.25
N PRO A 37 20.62 3.57 -0.56
CA PRO A 37 19.94 2.37 -0.07
C PRO A 37 20.63 1.12 -0.65
N ALA A 38 20.39 -0.02 -0.01
CA ALA A 38 20.72 -1.33 -0.57
C ALA A 38 20.10 -1.52 -1.97
N PRO A 39 20.50 -2.54 -2.75
CA PRO A 39 19.81 -2.87 -3.98
C PRO A 39 18.32 -3.14 -3.77
N PHE A 40 17.48 -2.62 -4.66
CA PHE A 40 16.03 -2.80 -4.59
C PHE A 40 15.64 -4.26 -4.74
N THR A 41 14.69 -4.69 -3.91
CA THR A 41 14.02 -6.00 -3.97
C THR A 41 12.52 -5.80 -3.75
N THR A 42 11.70 -6.68 -4.32
CA THR A 42 10.23 -6.69 -4.16
C THR A 42 9.73 -8.13 -4.17
N ASP A 43 8.66 -8.41 -3.44
CA ASP A 43 7.92 -9.66 -3.47
C ASP A 43 6.59 -9.53 -4.24
N GLY A 44 6.41 -8.43 -4.98
CA GLY A 44 5.16 -8.06 -5.64
C GLY A 44 4.26 -7.31 -4.66
N CYS A 45 3.04 -7.81 -4.43
CA CYS A 45 2.21 -7.34 -3.34
C CYS A 45 2.58 -8.07 -2.04
N SER A 46 3.09 -7.30 -1.07
CA SER A 46 3.63 -7.80 0.20
C SER A 46 2.64 -8.64 1.01
N GLY A 47 3.19 -9.39 1.98
CA GLY A 47 2.43 -10.35 2.79
C GLY A 47 2.16 -11.67 2.06
N GLY A 48 2.90 -11.94 0.98
CA GLY A 48 2.78 -13.16 0.18
C GLY A 48 1.60 -13.19 -0.77
N LEU A 49 0.95 -12.05 -1.04
CA LEU A 49 -0.24 -11.98 -1.90
C LEU A 49 0.07 -12.41 -3.33
N SER A 50 1.14 -11.86 -3.92
CA SER A 50 1.56 -12.23 -5.28
C SER A 50 1.90 -13.71 -5.41
N SER A 51 2.66 -14.26 -4.47
CA SER A 51 3.02 -15.69 -4.45
C SER A 51 1.78 -16.60 -4.29
N THR A 52 0.84 -16.22 -3.41
CA THR A 52 -0.40 -16.97 -3.20
C THR A 52 -1.28 -16.93 -4.44
N TRP A 53 -1.40 -15.77 -5.08
CA TRP A 53 -2.13 -15.60 -6.34
C TRP A 53 -1.60 -16.49 -7.45
N GLN A 54 -0.28 -16.47 -7.67
CA GLN A 54 0.38 -17.32 -8.65
C GLN A 54 0.15 -18.81 -8.37
N SER A 55 0.16 -19.20 -7.09
CA SER A 55 -0.14 -20.58 -6.68
C SER A 55 -1.57 -20.99 -7.01
N ILE A 56 -2.55 -20.10 -6.79
CA ILE A 56 -3.96 -20.32 -7.15
C ILE A 56 -4.11 -20.39 -8.67
N ALA A 57 -3.50 -19.47 -9.41
CA ALA A 57 -3.54 -19.43 -10.87
C ALA A 57 -2.94 -20.70 -11.50
N ALA A 58 -1.83 -21.21 -10.96
CA ALA A 58 -1.22 -22.45 -11.40
C ALA A 58 -2.08 -23.70 -11.12
N TYR A 59 -2.80 -23.69 -9.99
CA TYR A 59 -3.68 -24.81 -9.61
C TYR A 59 -5.02 -24.79 -10.35
N TRP A 60 -5.57 -23.60 -10.63
CA TRP A 60 -6.88 -23.41 -11.24
C TRP A 60 -6.78 -22.58 -12.53
N PRO A 61 -6.67 -23.22 -13.71
CA PRO A 61 -6.46 -22.51 -14.98
C PRO A 61 -7.55 -21.50 -15.34
N GLN A 62 -8.80 -21.74 -14.90
CA GLN A 62 -9.89 -20.79 -15.11
C GLN A 62 -9.66 -19.50 -14.32
N PHE A 63 -9.12 -19.57 -13.11
CA PHE A 63 -8.72 -18.38 -12.36
C PHE A 63 -7.66 -17.59 -13.12
N ALA A 64 -6.61 -18.24 -13.63
CA ALA A 64 -5.58 -17.56 -14.43
C ALA A 64 -6.16 -16.92 -15.70
N LYS A 65 -7.13 -17.56 -16.35
CA LYS A 65 -7.83 -17.00 -17.51
C LYS A 65 -8.64 -15.76 -17.16
N ASP A 66 -9.36 -15.80 -16.04
CA ASP A 66 -10.27 -14.74 -15.61
C ASP A 66 -9.55 -13.56 -14.92
N HIS A 67 -8.37 -13.83 -14.38
CA HIS A 67 -7.68 -12.93 -13.45
C HIS A 67 -6.19 -12.74 -13.70
N GLN A 68 -5.65 -13.37 -14.73
CA GLN A 68 -4.23 -13.38 -15.07
C GLN A 68 -3.39 -14.22 -14.10
N GLU A 69 -2.20 -14.60 -14.54
CA GLU A 69 -1.25 -15.39 -13.74
C GLU A 69 -0.71 -14.63 -12.52
N GLN A 70 -0.72 -13.30 -12.58
CA GLN A 70 -0.35 -12.39 -11.51
C GLN A 70 -1.54 -11.51 -11.10
N PRO A 71 -1.56 -10.96 -9.88
CA PRO A 71 -2.52 -9.94 -9.50
C PRO A 71 -2.46 -8.78 -10.50
N PRO A 72 -3.59 -8.32 -11.05
CA PRO A 72 -3.60 -7.26 -12.06
C PRO A 72 -3.15 -5.91 -11.52
N PHE A 73 -3.02 -5.77 -10.20
CA PHE A 73 -2.50 -4.61 -9.49
C PHE A 73 -1.07 -4.83 -8.94
N GLU A 74 -0.37 -5.92 -9.30
CA GLU A 74 1.00 -6.21 -8.82
C GLU A 74 1.98 -5.07 -9.16
N THR A 75 1.83 -4.46 -10.34
CA THR A 75 2.64 -3.30 -10.75
C THR A 75 2.44 -2.08 -9.84
N CYS A 76 1.24 -1.89 -9.28
CA CYS A 76 0.96 -0.86 -8.29
C CYS A 76 1.76 -1.11 -7.00
N CYS A 77 1.81 -2.36 -6.55
CA CYS A 77 2.58 -2.77 -5.37
C CYS A 77 4.10 -2.60 -5.60
N ILE A 78 4.62 -3.01 -6.75
CA ILE A 78 6.05 -2.85 -7.07
C ILE A 78 6.46 -1.37 -7.09
N THR A 79 5.60 -0.49 -7.62
CA THR A 79 5.84 0.96 -7.62
C THR A 79 5.82 1.53 -6.19
N HIS A 80 4.90 1.04 -5.35
CA HIS A 80 4.83 1.40 -3.93
C HIS A 80 6.09 0.94 -3.17
N ASP A 81 6.53 -0.30 -3.40
CA ASP A 81 7.76 -0.86 -2.85
C ASP A 81 8.99 -0.02 -3.20
N GLN A 82 9.09 0.50 -4.43
CA GLN A 82 10.20 1.37 -4.83
C GLN A 82 10.26 2.65 -4.01
N ALA A 83 9.11 3.28 -3.76
CA ALA A 83 9.02 4.46 -2.91
C ALA A 83 9.35 4.11 -1.45
N TYR A 84 8.85 2.97 -0.97
CA TYR A 84 9.13 2.46 0.36
C TYR A 84 10.62 2.16 0.56
N HIS A 85 11.25 1.52 -0.41
CA HIS A 85 12.64 1.13 -0.39
C HIS A 85 13.57 2.32 -0.11
N ASN A 86 13.40 3.40 -0.88
CA ASN A 86 14.27 4.58 -0.83
C ASN A 86 13.72 5.69 0.09
N ALA A 87 12.71 5.40 0.91
CA ALA A 87 12.02 6.37 1.77
C ALA A 87 11.58 7.64 1.02
N GLY A 88 11.11 7.49 -0.22
CA GLY A 88 10.68 8.58 -1.08
C GLY A 88 11.79 9.59 -1.40
N SER A 89 13.05 9.16 -1.34
CA SER A 89 14.23 10.04 -1.46
C SER A 89 14.29 11.19 -0.44
N ALA A 90 13.53 11.10 0.65
CA ALA A 90 13.49 12.13 1.67
C ALA A 90 14.81 12.20 2.46
N ARG A 91 15.18 13.42 2.86
CA ARG A 91 16.36 13.68 3.71
C ARG A 91 16.02 14.21 5.09
N VAL A 92 14.77 14.64 5.28
CA VAL A 92 14.25 15.16 6.54
C VAL A 92 12.93 14.49 6.88
N ALA A 93 12.61 14.41 8.17
CA ALA A 93 11.52 13.58 8.65
C ALA A 93 10.15 14.02 8.11
N SER A 94 9.91 15.33 8.01
CA SER A 94 8.66 15.88 7.46
C SER A 94 8.40 15.42 6.04
N ASP A 95 9.43 15.48 5.20
CA ASP A 95 9.36 15.11 3.79
C ASP A 95 9.21 13.60 3.66
N SER A 96 9.84 12.84 4.55
CA SER A 96 9.71 11.38 4.61
C SER A 96 8.28 10.94 4.95
N TYR A 97 7.65 11.60 5.92
CA TYR A 97 6.25 11.34 6.25
C TYR A 97 5.31 11.70 5.10
N GLN A 98 5.52 12.87 4.48
CA GLN A 98 4.70 13.29 3.37
C GLN A 98 4.87 12.39 2.14
N ALA A 99 6.10 11.97 1.84
CA ALA A 99 6.40 11.07 0.74
C ALA A 99 5.76 9.70 0.96
N ARG A 100 5.73 9.19 2.20
CA ARG A 100 5.02 7.96 2.55
C ARG A 100 3.51 8.09 2.29
N LEU A 101 2.89 9.17 2.78
CA LEU A 101 1.47 9.43 2.53
C LEU A 101 1.15 9.50 1.03
N VAL A 102 2.03 10.12 0.24
CA VAL A 102 1.89 10.19 -1.22
C VAL A 102 2.00 8.80 -1.82
N ALA A 103 3.01 8.00 -1.45
CA ALA A 103 3.17 6.63 -1.95
C ALA A 103 1.93 5.77 -1.66
N ASP A 104 1.40 5.83 -0.44
CA ASP A 104 0.21 5.07 -0.03
C ASP A 104 -1.04 5.47 -0.83
N ARG A 105 -1.20 6.78 -1.12
CA ARG A 105 -2.30 7.28 -1.96
C ARG A 105 -2.13 6.93 -3.43
N VAL A 106 -0.90 6.92 -3.94
CA VAL A 106 -0.59 6.48 -5.30
C VAL A 106 -0.93 5.00 -5.48
N LEU A 107 -0.59 4.16 -4.50
CA LEU A 107 -1.02 2.75 -4.49
C LEU A 107 -2.54 2.64 -4.56
N GLN A 108 -3.26 3.36 -3.69
CA GLN A 108 -4.72 3.35 -3.67
C GLN A 108 -5.31 3.74 -5.03
N ALA A 109 -4.85 4.85 -5.62
CA ALA A 109 -5.34 5.32 -6.91
C ALA A 109 -5.06 4.33 -8.05
N CYS A 110 -3.85 3.75 -8.08
CA CYS A 110 -3.46 2.76 -9.09
C CYS A 110 -4.34 1.49 -9.02
N VAL A 111 -4.69 1.03 -7.81
CA VAL A 111 -5.59 -0.13 -7.64
C VAL A 111 -7.01 0.21 -8.09
N ILE A 112 -7.52 1.42 -7.80
CA ILE A 112 -8.82 1.87 -8.30
C ILE A 112 -8.85 1.89 -9.83
N GLU A 113 -7.82 2.49 -10.46
CA GLU A 113 -7.70 2.56 -11.92
C GLU A 113 -7.63 1.16 -12.54
N THR A 114 -6.96 0.21 -11.89
CA THR A 114 -6.98 -1.21 -12.30
C THR A 114 -8.41 -1.75 -12.37
N GLY A 115 -9.24 -1.44 -11.38
CA GLY A 115 -10.66 -1.79 -11.36
C GLY A 115 -11.44 -1.14 -12.49
N GLU A 116 -11.23 0.16 -12.73
CA GLU A 116 -11.86 0.89 -13.81
C GLU A 116 -11.55 0.25 -15.16
N VAL A 117 -10.28 -0.07 -15.45
CA VAL A 117 -9.87 -0.71 -16.71
C VAL A 117 -10.54 -2.07 -16.90
N ARG A 118 -10.73 -2.83 -15.82
CA ARG A 118 -11.26 -4.22 -15.86
C ARG A 118 -12.78 -4.32 -15.73
N ARG A 119 -13.48 -3.23 -15.43
CA ARG A 119 -14.90 -3.26 -15.02
C ARG A 119 -15.83 -3.94 -16.01
N ALA A 120 -15.67 -3.68 -17.32
CA ALA A 120 -16.56 -4.19 -18.34
C ALA A 120 -16.43 -5.72 -18.50
N GLU A 121 -15.19 -6.21 -18.52
CA GLU A 121 -14.89 -7.64 -18.61
C GLU A 121 -15.41 -8.39 -17.37
N LEU A 122 -15.10 -7.89 -16.17
CA LEU A 122 -15.49 -8.53 -14.92
C LEU A 122 -17.00 -8.47 -14.67
N ALA A 123 -17.67 -7.40 -15.10
CA ALA A 123 -19.12 -7.28 -15.04
C ALA A 123 -19.80 -8.42 -15.81
N VAL A 124 -19.34 -8.69 -17.03
CA VAL A 124 -19.82 -9.81 -17.85
C VAL A 124 -19.49 -11.15 -17.19
N LEU A 125 -18.24 -11.34 -16.75
CA LEU A 125 -17.79 -12.59 -16.14
C LEU A 125 -18.62 -12.99 -14.91
N TYR A 126 -18.96 -12.02 -14.06
CA TYR A 126 -19.65 -12.27 -12.80
C TYR A 126 -21.16 -12.02 -12.82
N GLY A 127 -21.70 -11.54 -13.94
CA GLY A 127 -23.12 -11.18 -14.03
C GLY A 127 -23.52 -10.04 -13.09
N VAL A 128 -22.62 -9.08 -12.89
CA VAL A 128 -22.82 -7.88 -12.06
C VAL A 128 -22.74 -6.62 -12.91
N SER A 129 -23.10 -5.47 -12.34
CA SER A 129 -22.91 -4.18 -13.03
C SER A 129 -21.45 -3.71 -12.99
N GLU A 130 -21.03 -2.90 -13.97
CA GLU A 130 -19.71 -2.25 -13.94
C GLU A 130 -19.49 -1.43 -12.67
N ALA A 131 -20.55 -0.78 -12.16
CA ALA A 131 -20.50 0.00 -10.91
C ALA A 131 -20.14 -0.87 -9.71
N GLN A 132 -20.67 -2.09 -9.62
CA GLN A 132 -20.32 -3.03 -8.54
C GLN A 132 -18.86 -3.48 -8.63
N VAL A 133 -18.30 -3.62 -9.84
CA VAL A 133 -16.87 -3.92 -9.99
C VAL A 133 -16.01 -2.75 -9.52
N VAL A 134 -16.36 -1.52 -9.90
CA VAL A 134 -15.64 -0.32 -9.44
C VAL A 134 -15.69 -0.22 -7.92
N GLU A 135 -16.86 -0.36 -7.30
CA GLU A 135 -17.02 -0.34 -5.84
C GLU A 135 -16.16 -1.42 -5.15
N ALA A 136 -16.10 -2.64 -5.70
CA ALA A 136 -15.27 -3.70 -5.15
C ALA A 136 -13.77 -3.35 -5.17
N TYR A 137 -13.29 -2.70 -6.24
CA TYR A 137 -11.90 -2.24 -6.32
C TYR A 137 -11.62 -1.03 -5.44
N GLU A 138 -12.56 -0.12 -5.26
CA GLU A 138 -12.44 0.99 -4.30
C GLU A 138 -12.31 0.47 -2.85
N LEU A 139 -13.10 -0.54 -2.49
CA LEU A 139 -13.01 -1.21 -1.19
C LEU A 139 -11.68 -1.94 -1.00
N LEU A 140 -11.21 -2.66 -2.04
CA LEU A 140 -9.89 -3.29 -2.04
C LEU A 140 -8.78 -2.25 -1.87
N ALA A 141 -8.79 -1.19 -2.67
CA ALA A 141 -7.80 -0.11 -2.62
C ALA A 141 -7.77 0.59 -1.27
N GLY A 142 -8.94 0.88 -0.69
CA GLY A 142 -9.06 1.44 0.66
C GLY A 142 -8.48 0.50 1.73
N SER A 143 -8.75 -0.80 1.61
CA SER A 143 -8.20 -1.81 2.52
C SER A 143 -6.68 -1.91 2.42
N MET A 144 -6.13 -1.87 1.20
CA MET A 144 -4.69 -1.84 0.95
C MET A 144 -4.05 -0.58 1.53
N TYR A 145 -4.65 0.60 1.29
CA TYR A 145 -4.20 1.87 1.84
C TYR A 145 -4.05 1.80 3.37
N TYR A 146 -5.10 1.40 4.09
CA TYR A 146 -5.01 1.29 5.55
C TYR A 146 -4.01 0.22 5.99
N SER A 147 -3.93 -0.91 5.29
CA SER A 147 -2.95 -1.97 5.60
C SER A 147 -1.51 -1.45 5.54
N VAL A 148 -1.15 -0.67 4.51
CA VAL A 148 0.21 -0.11 4.39
C VAL A 148 0.46 1.08 5.32
N ARG A 149 -0.58 1.85 5.68
CA ARG A 149 -0.48 2.92 6.70
C ARG A 149 -0.14 2.37 8.07
N PHE A 150 -0.73 1.24 8.47
CA PHE A 150 -0.49 0.65 9.78
C PHE A 150 0.69 -0.33 9.80
N GLY A 151 0.79 -1.20 8.79
CA GLY A 151 1.81 -2.25 8.73
C GLY A 151 3.15 -1.81 8.14
N GLY A 152 3.19 -0.68 7.42
CA GLY A 152 4.35 -0.23 6.67
C GLY A 152 5.22 0.82 7.36
N GLY A 153 5.05 1.05 8.67
CA GLY A 153 5.73 2.11 9.38
C GLY A 153 7.27 1.96 9.40
N PRO A 154 8.03 3.07 9.44
CA PRO A 154 9.48 3.01 9.56
C PRO A 154 9.91 2.35 10.87
N CYS A 155 11.14 1.81 10.91
CA CYS A 155 11.76 1.19 12.09
C CYS A 155 10.98 0.01 12.72
N SER A 156 10.08 -0.64 11.97
CA SER A 156 9.26 -1.76 12.47
C SER A 156 9.96 -3.13 12.42
N GLY A 157 11.11 -3.23 11.76
CA GLY A 157 11.76 -4.52 11.49
C GLY A 157 11.32 -5.24 10.23
N LEU A 158 10.15 -4.88 9.72
CA LEU A 158 9.54 -5.58 8.59
C LEU A 158 10.38 -5.35 7.32
N SER A 159 10.42 -6.36 6.45
CA SER A 159 11.14 -6.31 5.17
C SER A 159 10.48 -5.36 4.17
N TRP A 160 9.19 -5.05 4.36
CA TRP A 160 8.38 -4.12 3.56
C TRP A 160 8.11 -2.78 4.29
N ARG A 161 8.90 -2.45 5.31
CA ARG A 161 8.73 -1.18 6.05
C ARG A 161 9.10 0.03 5.19
N TRP A 162 8.57 1.20 5.50
CA TRP A 162 9.08 2.45 4.95
C TRP A 162 10.57 2.63 5.26
N GLY A 163 11.38 2.86 4.23
CA GLY A 163 12.83 2.93 4.27
C GLY A 163 13.55 1.59 4.36
N TYR A 164 12.96 0.49 3.87
CA TYR A 164 13.57 -0.84 4.04
C TYR A 164 14.92 -1.02 3.35
N GLY A 165 15.26 -0.18 2.37
CA GLY A 165 16.59 -0.14 1.75
C GLY A 165 17.68 0.42 2.66
N PHE A 166 17.33 1.05 3.78
CA PHE A 166 18.29 1.56 4.77
C PHE A 166 18.43 0.62 5.97
N ASN A 167 19.43 0.90 6.81
CA ASN A 167 19.61 0.20 8.07
C ASN A 167 18.38 0.31 8.98
N GLN A 168 18.21 -0.67 9.84
CA GLN A 168 17.18 -0.65 10.88
C GLN A 168 17.44 0.50 11.86
N CYS A 169 16.37 1.12 12.38
CA CYS A 169 16.42 2.35 13.19
C CYS A 169 15.77 2.19 14.57
N TRP A 170 15.88 1.00 15.18
CA TRP A 170 15.27 0.70 16.48
C TRP A 170 15.99 1.36 17.66
N SER A 171 17.13 2.02 17.44
CA SER A 171 17.97 2.53 18.54
C SER A 171 17.54 3.94 18.98
N GLY A 172 16.87 3.97 20.15
CA GLY A 172 16.66 5.15 20.97
C GLY A 172 15.63 4.99 22.09
N ASN A 173 15.71 3.91 22.89
CA ASN A 173 15.39 4.00 24.33
C ASN A 173 16.67 4.41 25.06
#